data_AF-I1NE42-F1
#
_entry.id   AF-I1NE42-F1
#
_cell.length_a   1.000
_cell.length_b   1.000
_cell.length_c   1.000
_cell.angle_alpha   90.00
_cell.angle_beta   90.00
_cell.angle_gamma   90.00
#
_symmetry.space_group_name_H-M   'P 1'
#
loop_
_entity.id
_entity.type
_entity.pdbx_description
1 polymer ?
#
loop_
_entity_poly.entity_id
_entity_poly.type
_entity_poly.pdbx_seq_one_letter_code
_entity_poly.pdbx_strand_id
1 'polypeptide(L)'
;MVKFFIYDLSKLGGLLAVREELYCSDPGIRTIAAWVLGKASQNNAIVQQQILELGVLSRLMKMVNSNSMEEANKALYAVSALIRNDLASQGLFYAEAGGWMLQDILSNTSLDVRLRRKAVRLLADLAAYQLENVDREEQPFFNDQDLLKAVVDLTTSTDLDLQEKALVAIKSLLQLRTTEARVFKDFCALGDALNRMRQLLHDLMADEYQRDYVMDVENLRVEVEHTFQRKLKQS
;
A
#
# COMPACT_ATOMS: atom_id res chain seq x y z
N MET A 1 24.99 5.24 -14.49
CA MET A 1 24.95 6.69 -14.19
C MET A 1 24.08 7.00 -12.95
N VAL A 2 22.82 6.55 -12.86
CA VAL A 2 21.94 6.79 -11.69
C VAL A 2 22.48 6.21 -10.36
N LYS A 3 23.11 5.02 -10.36
CA LYS A 3 23.69 4.40 -9.15
C LYS A 3 24.84 5.20 -8.53
N PHE A 4 25.62 5.91 -9.34
CA PHE A 4 26.73 6.75 -8.85
C PHE A 4 26.22 8.06 -8.23
N PHE A 5 25.16 8.65 -8.79
CA PHE A 5 24.54 9.85 -8.22
C PHE A 5 23.90 9.59 -6.84
N ILE A 6 23.28 8.42 -6.64
CA ILE A 6 22.68 8.05 -5.35
C ILE A 6 23.76 7.88 -4.26
N TYR A 7 24.94 7.36 -4.61
CA TYR A 7 26.02 7.16 -3.65
C TYR A 7 26.58 8.51 -3.15
N ASP A 8 26.73 9.51 -4.03
CA ASP A 8 27.15 10.86 -3.63
C ASP A 8 26.04 11.66 -2.92
N LEU A 9 24.76 11.36 -3.19
CA LEU A 9 23.62 11.97 -2.49
C LEU A 9 23.61 11.64 -1.00
N SER A 10 24.25 10.54 -0.57
CA SER A 10 24.36 10.15 0.85
C SER A 10 25.16 11.14 1.71
N LYS A 11 25.86 12.10 1.09
CA LYS A 11 26.34 13.29 1.82
C LYS A 11 25.13 14.17 2.13
N LEU A 12 24.89 14.46 3.41
CA LEU A 12 23.76 15.26 3.92
C LEU A 12 23.39 16.48 3.04
N GLY A 13 24.36 17.18 2.45
CA GLY A 13 24.10 18.30 1.54
C GLY A 13 23.26 17.95 0.30
N GLY A 14 23.42 16.74 -0.27
CA GLY A 14 22.64 16.28 -1.41
C GLY A 14 21.18 16.01 -1.06
N LEU A 15 20.93 15.32 0.05
CA LEU A 15 19.56 15.09 0.54
C LEU A 15 18.87 16.40 0.93
N LEU A 16 19.60 17.33 1.57
CA LEU A 16 19.07 18.66 1.90
C LEU A 16 18.67 19.43 0.64
N ALA A 17 19.48 19.43 -0.42
CA ALA A 17 19.11 20.07 -1.68
C ALA A 17 17.82 19.46 -2.26
N VAL A 18 17.72 18.12 -2.31
CA VAL A 18 16.52 17.45 -2.82
C VAL A 18 15.27 17.71 -1.95
N ARG A 19 15.44 17.83 -0.63
CA ARG A 19 14.37 18.24 0.28
C ARG A 19 13.78 19.59 -0.11
N GLU A 20 14.62 20.59 -0.37
CA GLU A 20 14.14 21.94 -0.73
C GLU A 20 13.32 21.91 -2.02
N GLU A 21 13.68 21.05 -2.98
CA GLU A 21 12.94 20.87 -4.23
C GLU A 21 11.52 20.33 -4.04
N LEU A 22 11.20 19.68 -2.90
CA LEU A 22 9.82 19.30 -2.57
C LEU A 22 8.91 20.51 -2.36
N TYR A 23 9.46 21.71 -2.12
CA TYR A 23 8.72 22.94 -1.90
C TYR A 23 8.68 23.85 -3.14
N CYS A 24 9.29 23.41 -4.25
CA CYS A 24 9.26 24.16 -5.50
C CYS A 24 7.83 24.37 -6.01
N SER A 25 7.57 25.51 -6.66
CA SER A 25 6.27 25.82 -7.26
C SER A 25 5.93 24.89 -8.43
N ASP A 26 6.95 24.39 -9.13
CA ASP A 26 6.80 23.48 -10.26
C ASP A 26 6.49 22.04 -9.81
N PRO A 27 5.31 21.48 -10.15
CA PRO A 27 4.97 20.09 -9.81
C PRO A 27 5.91 19.06 -10.44
N GLY A 28 6.52 19.34 -11.60
CA GLY A 28 7.49 18.45 -12.23
C GLY A 28 8.76 18.30 -11.39
N ILE A 29 9.25 19.41 -10.83
CA ILE A 29 10.42 19.41 -9.94
C ILE A 29 10.12 18.65 -8.65
N ARG A 30 8.97 18.92 -8.02
CA ARG A 30 8.53 18.19 -6.82
C ARG A 30 8.38 16.69 -7.09
N THR A 31 7.85 16.32 -8.25
CA THR A 31 7.71 14.92 -8.69
C THR A 31 9.07 14.22 -8.79
N ILE A 32 10.07 14.88 -9.39
CA ILE A 32 11.44 14.36 -9.50
C ILE A 32 12.05 14.23 -8.10
N ALA A 33 11.91 15.25 -7.24
CA ALA A 33 12.43 15.23 -5.88
C ALA A 33 11.87 14.06 -5.06
N ALA A 34 10.54 13.87 -5.08
CA ALA A 34 9.89 12.73 -4.43
C ALA A 34 10.43 11.38 -4.98
N TRP A 35 10.59 11.27 -6.30
CA TRP A 35 11.13 10.06 -6.90
C TRP A 35 12.58 9.77 -6.47
N VAL A 36 13.43 10.81 -6.41
CA VAL A 36 14.83 10.69 -5.97
C VAL A 36 14.89 10.23 -4.52
N LEU A 37 14.13 10.86 -3.60
CA LEU A 37 14.07 10.44 -2.20
C LEU A 37 13.60 8.99 -2.08
N GLY A 38 12.51 8.64 -2.76
CA GLY A 38 12.01 7.26 -2.74
C GLY A 38 12.99 6.25 -3.32
N LYS A 39 13.83 6.64 -4.29
CA LYS A 39 14.91 5.78 -4.82
C LYS A 39 16.07 5.63 -3.84
N ALA A 40 16.48 6.71 -3.18
CA ALA A 40 17.53 6.70 -2.18
C ALA A 40 17.15 5.84 -0.96
N SER A 41 15.88 5.85 -0.55
CA SER A 41 15.37 5.08 0.58
C SER A 41 15.22 3.57 0.32
N GLN A 42 15.26 3.10 -0.92
CA GLN A 42 14.96 1.69 -1.21
C GLN A 42 15.96 0.74 -0.54
N ASN A 43 15.45 -0.09 0.38
CA ASN A 43 16.22 -1.12 1.09
C ASN A 43 17.48 -0.58 1.78
N ASN A 44 17.44 0.66 2.27
CA ASN A 44 18.55 1.31 2.96
C ASN A 44 18.08 2.03 4.22
N ALA A 45 18.13 1.32 5.35
CA ALA A 45 17.66 1.82 6.65
C ALA A 45 18.37 3.12 7.09
N ILE A 46 19.68 3.24 6.82
CA ILE A 46 20.45 4.44 7.18
C ILE A 46 19.93 5.65 6.41
N VAL A 47 19.73 5.51 5.09
CA VAL A 47 19.23 6.60 4.24
C VAL A 47 17.75 6.89 4.52
N GLN A 48 16.94 5.89 4.86
CA GLN A 48 15.57 6.09 5.33
C GLN A 48 15.53 7.00 6.55
N GLN A 49 16.31 6.69 7.58
CA GLN A 49 16.38 7.50 8.80
C GLN A 49 16.88 8.92 8.53
N GLN A 50 17.97 9.07 7.77
CA GLN A 50 18.49 10.39 7.39
C GLN A 50 17.44 11.23 6.65
N ILE A 51 16.68 10.64 5.73
CA ILE A 51 15.63 11.36 5.00
C ILE A 51 14.46 11.72 5.93
N LEU A 52 14.09 10.85 6.86
CA LEU A 52 13.03 11.13 7.82
C LEU A 52 13.40 12.25 8.80
N GLU A 53 14.67 12.31 9.24
CA GLU A 53 15.21 13.40 10.06
C GLU A 53 15.12 14.78 9.38
N LEU A 54 15.04 14.82 8.05
CA LEU A 54 14.82 16.06 7.28
C LEU A 54 13.36 16.55 7.33
N GLY A 55 12.45 15.81 7.96
CA GLY A 55 11.04 16.19 8.11
C GLY A 55 10.26 16.16 6.79
N VAL A 56 10.65 15.31 5.84
CA VAL A 56 10.01 15.27 4.49
C VAL A 56 8.69 14.51 4.46
N LEU A 57 8.41 13.65 5.45
CA LEU A 57 7.27 12.72 5.42
C LEU A 57 5.93 13.46 5.26
N SER A 58 5.68 14.47 6.10
CA SER A 58 4.44 15.26 6.06
C SER A 58 4.28 16.00 4.72
N ARG A 59 5.39 16.44 4.11
CA ARG A 59 5.36 17.09 2.78
C ARG A 59 5.02 16.08 1.69
N LEU A 60 5.66 14.91 1.69
CA LEU A 60 5.37 13.84 0.75
C LEU A 60 3.91 13.39 0.87
N MET A 61 3.39 13.24 2.09
CA MET A 61 1.98 12.88 2.31
C MET A 61 1.02 13.93 1.75
N LYS A 62 1.29 15.22 1.94
CA LYS A 62 0.50 16.29 1.27
C LYS A 62 0.55 16.19 -0.25
N MET A 63 1.69 15.81 -0.83
CA MET A 63 1.84 15.63 -2.27
C MET A 63 1.09 14.43 -2.82
N VAL A 64 0.74 13.43 -2.00
CA VAL A 64 -0.13 12.30 -2.43
C VAL A 64 -1.52 12.79 -2.85
N ASN A 65 -1.98 13.91 -2.28
CA ASN A 65 -3.26 14.56 -2.63
C ASN A 65 -3.14 15.61 -3.74
N SER A 66 -2.06 15.58 -4.53
CA SER A 66 -1.87 16.50 -5.65
C SER A 66 -2.86 16.24 -6.79
N ASN A 67 -3.26 17.31 -7.48
CA ASN A 67 -3.99 17.23 -8.74
C ASN A 67 -3.14 16.61 -9.88
N SER A 68 -1.81 16.59 -9.72
CA SER A 68 -0.93 15.87 -10.65
C SER A 68 -0.82 14.41 -10.25
N MET A 69 -1.34 13.54 -11.11
CA MET A 69 -1.30 12.09 -10.91
C MET A 69 0.12 11.53 -10.88
N GLU A 70 1.05 12.13 -11.62
CA GLU A 70 2.45 11.72 -11.56
C GLU A 70 3.08 12.09 -10.22
N GLU A 71 2.81 13.30 -9.73
CA GLU A 71 3.28 13.79 -8.43
C GLU A 71 2.77 12.89 -7.30
N ALA A 72 1.45 12.62 -7.26
CA ALA A 72 0.84 11.76 -6.27
C ALA A 72 1.46 10.35 -6.27
N ASN A 73 1.68 9.77 -7.46
CA ASN A 73 2.29 8.45 -7.61
C ASN A 73 3.75 8.40 -7.12
N LYS A 74 4.56 9.43 -7.40
CA LYS A 74 5.95 9.50 -6.92
C LYS A 74 6.03 9.79 -5.43
N ALA A 75 5.13 10.63 -4.92
CA ALA A 75 5.01 10.92 -3.50
C ALA A 75 4.66 9.66 -2.70
N LEU A 76 3.64 8.91 -3.10
CA LEU A 76 3.26 7.67 -2.41
C LEU A 76 4.35 6.59 -2.52
N TYR A 77 5.05 6.53 -3.65
CA TYR A 77 6.22 5.67 -3.78
C TYR A 77 7.32 6.03 -2.78
N ALA A 78 7.58 7.32 -2.57
CA ALA A 78 8.57 7.80 -1.61
C ALA A 78 8.14 7.51 -0.17
N VAL A 79 6.89 7.80 0.20
CA VAL A 79 6.31 7.45 1.51
C VAL A 79 6.46 5.96 1.77
N SER A 80 6.04 5.11 0.81
CA SER A 80 6.19 3.66 0.90
C SER A 80 7.65 3.23 1.09
N ALA A 81 8.59 3.81 0.35
CA ALA A 81 10.01 3.49 0.50
C ALA A 81 10.61 3.94 1.85
N LEU A 82 10.09 5.00 2.46
CA LEU A 82 10.56 5.50 3.74
C LEU A 82 10.10 4.67 4.93
N ILE A 83 8.86 4.19 4.90
CA ILE A 83 8.22 3.58 6.08
C ILE A 83 8.25 2.04 6.08
N ARG A 84 8.57 1.43 4.92
CA ARG A 84 8.65 -0.03 4.84
C ARG A 84 9.80 -0.54 5.69
N ASN A 85 9.50 -1.57 6.48
CA ASN A 85 10.42 -2.32 7.33
C ASN A 85 11.01 -1.54 8.52
N ASP A 86 10.45 -0.38 8.89
CA ASP A 86 10.89 0.38 10.06
C ASP A 86 9.70 0.85 10.93
N LEU A 87 9.64 0.36 12.17
CA LEU A 87 8.53 0.62 13.08
C LEU A 87 8.44 2.10 13.49
N ALA A 88 9.56 2.78 13.71
CA ALA A 88 9.56 4.19 14.10
C ALA A 88 8.99 5.07 12.98
N SER A 89 9.37 4.77 11.74
CA SER A 89 8.88 5.42 10.53
C SER A 89 7.39 5.18 10.30
N GLN A 90 6.91 3.96 10.56
CA GLN A 90 5.48 3.65 10.55
C GLN A 90 4.73 4.44 11.64
N GLY A 91 5.31 4.56 12.84
CA GLY A 91 4.75 5.39 13.91
C GLY A 91 4.57 6.86 13.49
N LEU A 92 5.57 7.45 12.84
CA LEU A 92 5.48 8.79 12.26
C LEU A 92 4.40 8.89 11.18
N PHE A 93 4.29 7.87 10.33
CA PHE A 93 3.26 7.81 9.30
C PHE A 93 1.84 7.79 9.88
N TYR A 94 1.59 6.99 10.92
CA TYR A 94 0.28 6.96 11.57
C TYR A 94 -0.02 8.26 12.33
N ALA A 95 0.99 8.87 12.97
CA ALA A 95 0.85 10.16 13.64
C ALA A 95 0.47 11.30 12.67
N GLU A 96 0.89 11.20 11.41
CA GLU A 96 0.54 12.14 10.32
C GLU A 96 -0.75 11.73 9.58
N ALA A 97 -1.60 10.90 10.19
CA ALA A 97 -2.85 10.41 9.60
C ALA A 97 -2.66 9.59 8.31
N GLY A 98 -1.53 8.87 8.20
CA GLY A 98 -1.21 8.04 7.04
C GLY A 98 -2.19 6.90 6.80
N GLY A 99 -2.78 6.34 7.86
CA GLY A 99 -3.87 5.37 7.72
C GLY A 99 -5.07 5.96 6.98
N TRP A 100 -5.55 7.12 7.41
CA TRP A 100 -6.66 7.83 6.77
C TRP A 100 -6.37 8.16 5.31
N MET A 101 -5.13 8.59 4.99
CA MET A 101 -4.71 8.81 3.60
C MET A 101 -4.84 7.53 2.76
N LEU A 102 -4.46 6.37 3.29
CA LEU A 102 -4.64 5.10 2.57
C LEU A 102 -6.11 4.77 2.37
N GLN A 103 -6.93 4.87 3.41
CA GLN A 103 -8.37 4.59 3.31
C GLN A 103 -9.06 5.48 2.28
N ASP A 104 -8.74 6.78 2.24
CA ASP A 104 -9.30 7.72 1.27
C ASP A 104 -8.92 7.33 -0.18
N ILE A 105 -7.66 6.97 -0.41
CA ILE A 105 -7.21 6.51 -1.73
C ILE A 105 -7.91 5.21 -2.15
N LEU A 106 -8.08 4.26 -1.23
CA LEU A 106 -8.63 2.94 -1.54
C LEU A 106 -10.14 3.00 -1.78
N SER A 107 -10.86 3.82 -1.02
CA SER A 107 -12.31 4.01 -1.15
C SER A 107 -12.70 4.85 -2.38
N ASN A 108 -11.81 5.73 -2.86
CA ASN A 108 -12.09 6.59 -4.00
C ASN A 108 -11.87 5.86 -5.35
N THR A 109 -12.97 5.40 -5.94
CA THR A 109 -12.97 4.68 -7.23
C THR A 109 -12.62 5.55 -8.43
N SER A 110 -12.65 6.89 -8.28
CA SER A 110 -12.31 7.83 -9.35
C SER A 110 -10.80 8.10 -9.49
N LEU A 111 -10.01 7.72 -8.48
CA LEU A 111 -8.55 7.90 -8.51
C LEU A 111 -7.87 6.93 -9.48
N ASP A 112 -6.72 7.38 -9.99
CA ASP A 112 -5.87 6.61 -10.91
C ASP A 112 -5.53 5.23 -10.32
N VAL A 113 -5.76 4.19 -11.13
CA VAL A 113 -5.58 2.80 -10.73
C VAL A 113 -4.16 2.51 -10.25
N ARG A 114 -3.13 3.19 -10.78
CA ARG A 114 -1.73 3.01 -10.34
C ARG A 114 -1.51 3.53 -8.93
N LEU A 115 -2.19 4.63 -8.56
CA LEU A 115 -2.13 5.16 -7.20
C LEU A 115 -2.82 4.19 -6.23
N ARG A 116 -4.02 3.70 -6.58
CA ARG A 116 -4.77 2.72 -5.78
C ARG A 116 -3.97 1.43 -5.59
N ARG A 117 -3.33 0.90 -6.65
CA ARG A 117 -2.44 -0.26 -6.57
C ARG A 117 -1.27 -0.06 -5.63
N LYS A 118 -0.65 1.12 -5.64
CA LYS A 118 0.44 1.46 -4.69
C LYS A 118 -0.07 1.53 -3.25
N ALA A 119 -1.24 2.13 -3.05
CA ALA A 119 -1.83 2.26 -1.72
C ALA A 119 -2.16 0.90 -1.11
N VAL A 120 -2.83 0.01 -1.87
CA VAL A 120 -3.18 -1.33 -1.36
C VAL A 120 -1.93 -2.19 -1.16
N ARG A 121 -0.90 -2.02 -2.01
CA ARG A 121 0.38 -2.69 -1.82
C ARG A 121 1.08 -2.21 -0.55
N LEU A 122 1.08 -0.91 -0.28
CA LEU A 122 1.63 -0.37 0.97
C LEU A 122 0.85 -0.91 2.17
N LEU A 123 -0.48 -0.96 2.11
CA LEU A 123 -1.29 -1.53 3.18
C LEU A 123 -0.94 -3.01 3.45
N ALA A 124 -0.79 -3.81 2.39
CA ALA A 124 -0.36 -5.20 2.51
C ALA A 124 1.03 -5.32 3.14
N ASP A 125 2.00 -4.52 2.70
CA ASP A 125 3.36 -4.51 3.25
C ASP A 125 3.34 -4.11 4.76
N LEU A 126 2.50 -3.13 5.15
CA LEU A 126 2.34 -2.71 6.55
C LEU A 126 1.68 -3.80 7.42
N ALA A 127 0.65 -4.47 6.91
CA ALA A 127 0.00 -5.58 7.62
C ALA A 127 0.95 -6.79 7.75
N ALA A 128 1.69 -7.13 6.69
CA ALA A 128 2.71 -8.19 6.72
C ALA A 128 3.80 -7.89 7.75
N TYR A 129 4.24 -6.63 7.87
CA TYR A 129 5.19 -6.22 8.89
C TYR A 129 4.69 -6.50 10.31
N GLN A 130 3.39 -6.30 10.59
CA GLN A 130 2.82 -6.65 11.90
C GLN A 130 2.84 -8.16 12.16
N LEU A 131 2.59 -8.98 11.13
CA LEU A 131 2.64 -10.45 11.24
C LEU A 131 4.04 -10.98 11.54
N GLU A 132 5.09 -10.28 11.07
CA GLU A 132 6.48 -10.60 11.38
C GLU A 132 6.91 -10.11 12.78
N ASN A 133 6.11 -9.24 13.41
CA ASN A 133 6.41 -8.60 14.69
C ASN A 133 5.28 -8.79 15.72
N VAL A 134 4.82 -10.04 15.89
CA VAL A 134 3.65 -10.42 16.72
C VAL A 134 3.70 -9.96 18.18
N ASP A 135 4.90 -9.70 18.72
CA ASP A 135 5.09 -9.22 20.10
C ASP A 135 4.71 -7.74 20.27
N ARG A 136 4.44 -7.03 19.17
CA ARG A 136 4.04 -5.62 19.18
C ARG A 136 2.52 -5.47 19.16
N GLU A 137 2.04 -4.32 19.62
CA GLU A 137 0.63 -3.97 19.51
C GLU A 137 0.30 -3.61 18.07
N GLU A 138 -0.74 -4.25 17.53
CA GLU A 138 -1.24 -3.98 16.19
C GLU A 138 -1.89 -2.59 16.15
N GLN A 139 -1.71 -1.88 15.02
CA GLN A 139 -2.26 -0.54 14.88
C GLN A 139 -3.79 -0.59 14.80
N PRO A 140 -4.53 0.23 15.58
CA PRO A 140 -6.00 0.25 15.58
C PRO A 140 -6.60 0.46 14.18
N PHE A 141 -5.88 1.17 13.32
CA PHE A 141 -6.24 1.41 11.91
C PHE A 141 -6.58 0.12 11.15
N PHE A 142 -5.93 -1.02 11.44
CA PHE A 142 -6.20 -2.27 10.74
C PHE A 142 -7.56 -2.92 11.08
N ASN A 143 -8.26 -2.41 12.09
CA ASN A 143 -9.60 -2.86 12.48
C ASN A 143 -10.71 -1.92 12.01
N ASP A 144 -10.35 -0.82 11.34
CA ASP A 144 -11.32 0.13 10.83
C ASP A 144 -12.21 -0.54 9.77
N GLN A 145 -13.52 -0.55 10.01
CA GLN A 145 -14.46 -1.28 9.16
C GLN A 145 -14.55 -0.67 7.76
N ASP A 146 -14.40 0.66 7.64
CA ASP A 146 -14.44 1.37 6.37
C ASP A 146 -13.18 1.09 5.54
N LEU A 147 -12.01 1.00 6.19
CA LEU A 147 -10.79 0.51 5.54
C LEU A 147 -10.98 -0.92 5.01
N LEU A 148 -11.44 -1.84 5.87
CA LEU A 148 -11.63 -3.23 5.48
C LEU A 148 -12.61 -3.35 4.31
N LYS A 149 -13.72 -2.60 4.37
CA LYS A 149 -14.70 -2.52 3.28
C LYS A 149 -14.07 -1.98 2.01
N ALA A 150 -13.31 -0.89 2.09
CA ALA A 150 -12.65 -0.29 0.95
C ALA A 150 -11.70 -1.27 0.26
N VAL A 151 -10.94 -2.07 1.03
CA VAL A 151 -10.03 -3.10 0.48
C VAL A 151 -10.82 -4.24 -0.17
N VAL A 152 -11.91 -4.72 0.46
CA VAL A 152 -12.75 -5.78 -0.13
C VAL A 152 -13.40 -5.29 -1.43
N ASP A 153 -13.85 -4.04 -1.51
CA ASP A 153 -14.45 -3.48 -2.71
C ASP A 153 -13.47 -3.36 -3.89
N LEU A 154 -12.16 -3.38 -3.65
CA LEU A 154 -11.17 -3.44 -4.73
C LEU A 154 -11.25 -4.76 -5.53
N THR A 155 -11.77 -5.84 -4.92
CA THR A 155 -11.96 -7.13 -5.62
C THR A 155 -13.00 -7.06 -6.73
N THR A 156 -13.84 -6.01 -6.76
CA THR A 156 -14.81 -5.78 -7.84
C THR A 156 -14.31 -4.78 -8.89
N SER A 157 -13.06 -4.36 -8.81
CA SER A 157 -12.41 -3.52 -9.83
C SER A 157 -12.41 -4.19 -11.20
N THR A 158 -12.35 -3.43 -12.29
CA THR A 158 -12.09 -3.99 -13.63
C THR A 158 -10.61 -4.32 -13.88
N ASP A 159 -9.72 -3.89 -12.98
CA ASP A 159 -8.27 -4.08 -13.09
C ASP A 159 -7.82 -5.29 -12.26
N LEU A 160 -7.41 -6.36 -12.95
CA LEU A 160 -7.00 -7.63 -12.33
C LEU A 160 -5.79 -7.47 -11.41
N ASP A 161 -4.84 -6.59 -11.77
CA ASP A 161 -3.64 -6.30 -10.97
C ASP A 161 -4.00 -5.62 -9.63
N LEU A 162 -5.05 -4.81 -9.59
CA LEU A 162 -5.63 -4.24 -8.37
C LEU A 162 -6.38 -5.30 -7.55
N GLN A 163 -7.14 -6.19 -8.20
CA GLN A 163 -7.83 -7.28 -7.51
C GLN A 163 -6.83 -8.24 -6.83
N GLU A 164 -5.76 -8.63 -7.53
CA GLU A 164 -4.68 -9.46 -6.98
C GLU A 164 -4.10 -8.81 -5.71
N LYS A 165 -3.74 -7.53 -5.77
CA LYS A 165 -3.16 -6.82 -4.62
C LYS A 165 -4.15 -6.65 -3.48
N ALA A 166 -5.43 -6.49 -3.79
CA ALA A 166 -6.49 -6.50 -2.79
C ALA A 166 -6.56 -7.85 -2.08
N LEU A 167 -6.49 -8.97 -2.79
CA LEU A 167 -6.46 -10.29 -2.16
C LEU A 167 -5.22 -10.48 -1.28
N VAL A 168 -4.04 -10.01 -1.69
CA VAL A 168 -2.84 -10.04 -0.85
C VAL A 168 -3.08 -9.24 0.44
N ALA A 169 -3.62 -8.02 0.34
CA ALA A 169 -3.93 -7.19 1.50
C ALA A 169 -4.97 -7.87 2.42
N ILE A 170 -6.06 -8.40 1.86
CA ILE A 170 -7.11 -9.11 2.61
C ILE A 170 -6.52 -10.31 3.35
N LYS A 171 -5.65 -11.09 2.70
CA LYS A 171 -4.97 -12.22 3.33
C LYS A 171 -4.17 -11.77 4.55
N SER A 172 -3.33 -10.74 4.40
CA SER A 172 -2.53 -10.21 5.50
C SER A 172 -3.41 -9.66 6.64
N LEU A 173 -4.45 -8.89 6.32
CA LEU A 173 -5.39 -8.34 7.30
C LEU A 173 -6.15 -9.43 8.04
N LEU A 174 -6.62 -10.47 7.34
CA LEU A 174 -7.25 -11.63 7.97
C LEU A 174 -6.29 -12.39 8.88
N GLN A 175 -4.97 -12.26 8.76
CA GLN A 175 -4.04 -12.94 9.64
C GLN A 175 -3.68 -12.16 10.91
N LEU A 176 -3.98 -10.84 10.96
CA LEU A 176 -3.76 -10.00 12.13
C LEU A 176 -4.62 -10.45 13.32
N ARG A 177 -4.16 -10.31 14.56
CA ARG A 177 -4.90 -10.79 15.74
C ARG A 177 -6.14 -9.95 16.01
N THR A 178 -6.06 -8.64 15.82
CA THR A 178 -7.14 -7.72 16.19
C THR A 178 -8.27 -7.70 15.16
N THR A 179 -8.02 -8.14 13.93
CA THR A 179 -9.03 -8.04 12.87
C THR A 179 -10.06 -9.16 12.96
N GLU A 180 -11.32 -8.81 13.19
CA GLU A 180 -12.40 -9.79 13.35
C GLU A 180 -12.93 -10.31 11.99
N ALA A 181 -12.98 -11.64 11.84
CA ALA A 181 -13.53 -12.24 10.62
C ALA A 181 -15.03 -11.94 10.43
N ARG A 182 -15.77 -11.66 11.51
CA ARG A 182 -17.18 -11.27 11.41
C ARG A 182 -17.37 -9.94 10.67
N VAL A 183 -16.45 -8.98 10.84
CA VAL A 183 -16.49 -7.72 10.08
C VAL A 183 -16.35 -7.97 8.58
N PHE A 184 -15.43 -8.86 8.18
CA PHE A 184 -15.29 -9.26 6.76
C PHE A 184 -16.55 -9.94 6.21
N LYS A 185 -17.23 -10.73 7.03
CA LYS A 185 -18.45 -11.44 6.64
C LYS A 185 -19.64 -10.49 6.53
N ASP A 186 -19.95 -9.83 7.64
CA ASP A 186 -21.24 -9.18 7.86
C ASP A 186 -21.24 -7.75 7.32
N PHE A 187 -20.12 -7.03 7.45
CA PHE A 187 -19.99 -5.65 6.96
C PHE A 187 -19.38 -5.58 5.55
N CYS A 188 -18.31 -6.35 5.30
CA CYS A 188 -17.59 -6.27 4.02
C CYS A 188 -18.15 -7.17 2.92
N ALA A 189 -19.03 -8.13 3.25
CA ALA A 189 -19.55 -9.12 2.32
C ALA A 189 -18.44 -9.87 1.54
N LEU A 190 -17.32 -10.21 2.21
CA LEU A 190 -16.15 -10.84 1.59
C LEU A 190 -16.51 -12.17 0.89
N GLY A 191 -17.41 -12.97 1.46
CA GLY A 191 -17.86 -14.22 0.84
C GLY A 191 -18.50 -14.00 -0.54
N ASP A 192 -19.34 -12.97 -0.67
CA ASP A 192 -19.99 -12.65 -1.94
C ASP A 192 -18.99 -12.07 -2.95
N ALA A 193 -18.05 -11.24 -2.47
CA ALA A 193 -16.96 -10.73 -3.29
C ALA A 193 -16.08 -11.86 -3.87
N LEU A 194 -15.65 -12.82 -3.05
CA LEU A 194 -14.86 -13.97 -3.50
C LEU A 194 -15.64 -14.86 -4.47
N ASN A 195 -16.95 -15.07 -4.24
CA ASN A 195 -17.78 -15.85 -5.16
C ASN A 195 -17.93 -15.18 -6.53
N ARG A 196 -18.13 -13.86 -6.57
CA ARG A 196 -18.16 -13.09 -7.83
C ARG A 196 -16.82 -13.16 -8.55
N MET A 197 -15.73 -12.99 -7.82
CA MET A 197 -14.38 -13.05 -8.38
C MET A 197 -14.06 -14.43 -8.96
N ARG A 198 -14.50 -15.52 -8.32
CA ARG A 198 -14.37 -16.88 -8.88
C ARG A 198 -15.03 -17.03 -10.25
N GLN A 199 -16.23 -16.47 -10.42
CA GLN A 199 -16.94 -16.50 -11.71
C GLN A 199 -16.18 -15.70 -12.77
N LEU A 200 -15.76 -14.48 -12.43
CA LEU A 200 -14.97 -13.63 -13.32
C LEU A 200 -13.67 -14.32 -13.77
N LEU A 201 -12.92 -14.91 -12.85
CA LEU A 201 -11.66 -15.59 -13.15
C LEU A 201 -11.88 -16.82 -14.02
N HIS A 202 -12.97 -17.56 -13.81
CA HIS A 202 -13.32 -18.69 -14.68
C HIS A 202 -13.53 -18.25 -16.14
N ASP A 203 -14.22 -17.13 -16.36
CA ASP A 203 -14.44 -16.58 -17.70
C ASP A 203 -13.12 -16.08 -18.32
N LEU A 204 -12.26 -15.44 -17.54
CA LEU A 204 -10.94 -14.94 -18.00
C LEU A 204 -9.95 -16.07 -18.33
N MET A 205 -10.07 -17.25 -17.71
CA MET A 205 -9.21 -18.41 -18.02
C MET A 205 -9.42 -18.96 -19.44
N ALA A 206 -10.50 -18.57 -20.13
CA ALA A 206 -10.70 -18.91 -21.53
C ALA A 206 -9.71 -18.20 -22.48
N ASP A 207 -9.07 -17.11 -22.03
CA ASP A 207 -8.01 -16.43 -22.78
C ASP A 207 -6.65 -17.10 -22.52
N GLU A 208 -6.10 -17.78 -23.53
CA GLU A 208 -4.81 -18.48 -23.43
C GLU A 208 -3.64 -17.54 -23.06
N TYR A 209 -3.70 -16.25 -23.42
CA TYR A 209 -2.59 -15.32 -23.16
C TYR A 209 -2.46 -14.91 -21.70
N GLN A 210 -3.56 -14.95 -20.94
CA GLN A 210 -3.59 -14.52 -19.54
C GLN A 210 -3.79 -15.68 -18.57
N ARG A 211 -4.01 -16.89 -19.08
CA ARG A 211 -4.40 -18.07 -18.28
C ARG A 211 -3.51 -18.31 -17.07
N ASP A 212 -2.19 -18.26 -17.22
CA ASP A 212 -1.26 -18.49 -16.10
C ASP A 212 -1.42 -17.44 -15.00
N TYR A 213 -1.47 -16.16 -15.37
CA TYR A 213 -1.67 -15.09 -14.40
C TYR A 213 -3.05 -15.15 -13.73
N VAL A 214 -4.10 -15.46 -14.49
CA VAL A 214 -5.46 -15.63 -13.96
C VAL A 214 -5.53 -16.82 -12.98
N MET A 215 -4.80 -17.91 -13.26
CA MET A 215 -4.67 -19.04 -12.33
C MET A 215 -3.96 -18.66 -11.04
N ASP A 216 -2.90 -17.85 -11.08
CA ASP A 216 -2.24 -17.35 -9.87
C ASP A 216 -3.20 -16.51 -9.01
N VAL A 217 -4.00 -15.66 -9.64
CA VAL A 217 -5.01 -14.86 -8.94
C VAL A 217 -6.12 -15.75 -8.34
N GLU A 218 -6.57 -16.79 -9.05
CA GLU A 218 -7.54 -17.76 -8.52
C GLU A 218 -6.97 -18.55 -7.33
N ASN A 219 -5.71 -18.99 -7.40
CA ASN A 219 -5.05 -19.66 -6.29
C ASN A 219 -5.02 -18.74 -5.05
N LEU A 220 -4.65 -17.47 -5.23
CA LEU A 220 -4.67 -16.48 -4.15
C LEU A 220 -6.08 -16.26 -3.59
N ARG A 221 -7.11 -16.21 -4.45
CA ARG A 221 -8.52 -16.10 -4.03
C ARG A 221 -8.93 -17.28 -3.15
N VAL A 222 -8.54 -18.49 -3.54
CA VAL A 222 -8.78 -19.72 -2.77
C VAL A 222 -8.06 -19.66 -1.43
N GLU A 223 -6.82 -19.20 -1.36
CA GLU A 223 -6.08 -19.04 -0.10
C GLU A 223 -6.73 -18.04 0.85
N VAL A 224 -7.23 -16.92 0.32
CA VAL A 224 -7.99 -15.92 1.09
C VAL A 224 -9.27 -16.55 1.64
N GLU A 225 -10.02 -17.29 0.81
CA GLU A 225 -11.24 -17.97 1.23
C GLU A 225 -10.97 -18.97 2.36
N HIS A 226 -9.92 -19.79 2.25
CA HIS A 226 -9.52 -20.72 3.30
C HIS A 226 -9.13 -20.00 4.60
N THR A 227 -8.36 -18.92 4.49
CA THR A 227 -7.94 -18.13 5.66
C THR A 227 -9.15 -17.51 6.37
N PHE A 228 -10.08 -16.97 5.59
CA PHE A 228 -11.33 -16.39 6.07
C PHE A 228 -12.20 -17.42 6.79
N GLN A 229 -12.45 -18.58 6.18
CA GLN A 229 -13.24 -19.64 6.79
C GLN A 229 -12.60 -20.21 8.06
N ARG A 230 -11.27 -20.34 8.07
CA ARG A 230 -10.54 -20.78 9.27
C ARG A 230 -10.72 -19.79 10.41
N LYS A 231 -10.61 -18.49 10.14
CA LYS A 231 -10.74 -17.46 11.18
C LYS A 231 -12.17 -17.30 11.69
N LEU A 232 -13.17 -17.44 10.82
CA LEU A 232 -14.58 -17.47 11.23
C LEU A 232 -14.87 -18.61 12.23
N LYS A 233 -14.23 -19.77 12.07
CA LYS A 233 -14.38 -20.90 13.01
C LYS A 233 -13.70 -20.69 14.35
N GLN A 234 -12.78 -19.72 14.44
CA GLN A 234 -12.08 -19.35 15.67
C GLN A 234 -12.74 -18.18 16.41
N SER A 235 -13.71 -17.50 15.77
CA SER A 235 -14.47 -16.36 16.29
C SER A 235 -15.83 -16.78 16.85
#